data_AF-A0A3Q0E3U8-F1
#
_entry.id   AF-A0A3Q0E3U8-F1
#
_cell.length_a   1.000
_cell.length_b   1.000
_cell.length_c   1.000
_cell.angle_alpha   90.00
_cell.angle_beta   90.00
_cell.angle_gamma   90.00
#
_symmetry.space_group_name_H-M   'P 1'
#
loop_
_entity.id
_entity.type
_entity.pdbx_description
1 polymer ?
#
loop_
_entity_poly.entity_id
_entity_poly.type
_entity_poly.pdbx_seq_one_letter_code
_entity_poly.pdbx_strand_id
1 'polypeptide(L)'
;MKLYGRDKGIFAVESWPDYEDIYKKTIEVATFLDLPRFPDITEDCYLHPNILCLKYLMEVNLPDEMYSLTCQVVKMTGIGEVDFLTFDPIAKMAKTVKYDVQAVALIVVVLKLLFLLDDNLEWSLSSLAEKHNEKNKNDKPWFDFRKWYQVMKKTVDEKKQKWEEARAKYVWKSEKPLYYSSVDKPVAYKKREMVVNLQKQFSTLVDLTPTTEKKKPSSFQFNWIEEDTDRTCFHGHSLQGVLKEKGQSLLTKNSLYWLSTQKFCRSYCKHVTTYEESNFSLSYQFILNLFSFLLRIKASLLHEEVSLIEKKLFKKKYTITKKKSSRSKKVRR
;
A
#
# COMPACT_ATOMS: atom_id res chain seq x y z
N MET A 1 32.33 -20.57 -3.72
CA MET A 1 32.02 -20.20 -5.12
C MET A 1 33.10 -19.25 -5.62
N LYS A 2 33.85 -19.62 -6.66
CA LYS A 2 34.84 -18.75 -7.30
C LYS A 2 34.19 -18.18 -8.57
N LEU A 3 33.78 -16.91 -8.54
CA LEU A 3 33.13 -16.23 -9.67
C LEU A 3 34.20 -15.47 -10.46
N TYR A 4 34.31 -15.73 -11.77
CA TYR A 4 35.27 -15.10 -12.67
C TYR A 4 34.57 -14.61 -13.95
N GLY A 5 35.13 -13.59 -14.60
CA GLY A 5 34.67 -13.14 -15.93
C GLY A 5 33.25 -12.58 -15.97
N ARG A 6 32.50 -12.88 -17.05
CA ARG A 6 31.15 -12.34 -17.32
C ARG A 6 30.12 -12.74 -16.25
N ASP A 7 30.29 -13.88 -15.60
CA ASP A 7 29.37 -14.38 -14.59
C ASP A 7 29.31 -13.47 -13.35
N LYS A 8 30.35 -12.66 -13.11
CA LYS A 8 30.32 -11.64 -12.05
C LYS A 8 29.16 -10.66 -12.23
N GLY A 9 28.78 -10.32 -13.46
CA GLY A 9 27.67 -9.40 -13.73
C GLY A 9 26.33 -9.94 -13.22
N ILE A 10 26.14 -11.26 -13.25
CA ILE A 10 24.91 -11.92 -12.79
C ILE A 10 24.74 -11.81 -11.27
N PHE A 11 25.85 -11.86 -10.53
CA PHE A 11 25.87 -11.81 -9.06
C PHE A 11 26.22 -10.42 -8.51
N ALA A 12 26.47 -9.44 -9.38
CA ALA A 12 26.66 -8.06 -8.99
C ALA A 12 25.29 -7.43 -8.71
N VAL A 13 25.08 -6.96 -7.47
CA VAL A 13 23.88 -6.19 -7.14
C VAL A 13 24.03 -4.81 -7.75
N GLU A 14 23.31 -4.54 -8.84
CA GLU A 14 23.32 -3.24 -9.52
C GLU A 14 22.31 -2.27 -8.92
N SER A 15 21.12 -2.75 -8.58
CA SER A 15 20.04 -1.94 -8.01
C SER A 15 19.09 -2.77 -7.16
N TRP A 16 18.21 -2.07 -6.45
CA TRP A 16 17.13 -2.70 -5.71
C TRP A 16 16.01 -3.05 -6.69
N PRO A 17 15.50 -4.28 -6.69
CA PRO A 17 14.41 -4.65 -7.58
C PRO A 17 13.15 -3.86 -7.20
N ASP A 18 12.47 -3.31 -8.20
CA ASP A 18 11.15 -2.71 -8.01
C ASP A 18 10.11 -3.81 -7.76
N TYR A 19 9.00 -3.46 -7.12
CA TYR A 19 7.91 -4.40 -6.85
C TYR A 19 7.40 -5.07 -8.14
N GLU A 20 7.23 -4.30 -9.21
CA GLU A 20 6.80 -4.84 -10.51
C GLU A 20 7.82 -5.80 -11.12
N ASP A 21 9.12 -5.57 -10.91
CA ASP A 21 10.17 -6.46 -11.42
C ASP A 21 10.12 -7.80 -10.69
N ILE A 22 9.99 -7.79 -9.36
CA ILE A 22 9.82 -9.00 -8.54
C ILE A 22 8.57 -9.75 -8.99
N TYR A 23 7.47 -9.02 -9.16
CA TYR A 23 6.19 -9.59 -9.55
C TYR A 23 6.26 -10.26 -10.93
N LYS A 24 6.84 -9.57 -11.91
CA LYS A 24 7.04 -10.10 -13.26
C LYS A 24 7.94 -11.34 -13.24
N LYS A 25 9.04 -11.28 -12.49
CA LYS A 25 9.96 -12.43 -12.34
C LYS A 25 9.30 -13.61 -11.65
N THR A 26 8.40 -13.37 -10.70
CA THR A 26 7.61 -14.43 -10.05
C THR A 26 6.74 -15.17 -11.07
N ILE A 27 6.05 -14.45 -11.96
CA ILE A 27 5.28 -15.05 -13.06
C ILE A 27 6.21 -15.83 -14.00
N GLU A 28 7.30 -15.20 -14.46
CA GLU A 28 8.26 -15.81 -15.38
C GLU A 28 8.82 -17.14 -14.83
N VAL A 29 9.17 -17.18 -13.53
CA VAL A 29 9.67 -18.39 -12.87
C VAL A 29 8.56 -19.44 -12.73
N ALA A 30 7.35 -19.05 -12.33
CA ALA A 30 6.24 -19.99 -12.17
C ALA A 30 5.86 -20.65 -13.51
N THR A 31 5.83 -19.88 -14.59
CA THR A 31 5.58 -20.40 -15.95
C THR A 31 6.76 -21.24 -16.46
N PHE A 32 8.00 -20.82 -16.21
CA PHE A 32 9.19 -21.58 -16.62
C PHE A 32 9.26 -22.96 -15.96
N LEU A 33 8.88 -23.04 -14.68
CA LEU A 33 8.82 -24.29 -13.92
C LEU A 33 7.56 -25.12 -14.19
N ASP A 34 6.65 -24.64 -15.04
CA ASP A 34 5.35 -25.27 -15.34
C ASP A 34 4.58 -25.62 -14.05
N LEU A 35 4.53 -24.67 -13.11
CA LEU A 35 3.90 -24.90 -11.82
C LEU A 35 2.38 -25.13 -12.00
N PRO A 36 1.79 -26.07 -11.24
CA PRO A 36 0.36 -26.25 -11.25
C PRO A 36 -0.35 -25.02 -10.69
N ARG A 37 -1.66 -24.95 -10.92
CA ARG A 37 -2.54 -23.97 -10.26
C ARG A 37 -2.31 -24.01 -8.75
N PHE A 38 -2.18 -22.83 -8.15
CA PHE A 38 -1.95 -22.70 -6.73
C PHE A 38 -3.20 -23.13 -5.93
N PRO A 39 -3.04 -23.47 -4.64
CA PRO A 39 -4.18 -23.79 -3.79
C PRO A 39 -5.23 -22.67 -3.77
N ASP A 40 -6.50 -23.08 -3.73
CA ASP A 40 -7.62 -22.14 -3.71
C ASP A 40 -7.58 -21.25 -2.46
N ILE A 41 -7.74 -19.94 -2.67
CA ILE A 41 -7.76 -18.95 -1.57
C ILE A 41 -9.20 -18.78 -1.09
N THR A 42 -9.49 -19.40 0.04
CA THR A 42 -10.78 -19.32 0.74
C THR A 42 -10.84 -18.13 1.70
N GLU A 43 -12.01 -17.83 2.27
CA GLU A 43 -12.19 -16.69 3.19
C GLU A 43 -11.30 -16.76 4.45
N ASP A 44 -10.93 -17.97 4.87
CA ASP A 44 -10.09 -18.24 6.05
C ASP A 44 -8.58 -18.15 5.75
N CYS A 45 -8.19 -18.03 4.47
CA CYS A 45 -6.79 -17.93 4.09
C CYS A 45 -6.22 -16.55 4.41
N TYR A 46 -4.98 -16.49 4.94
CA TYR A 46 -4.30 -15.22 5.26
C TYR A 46 -4.13 -14.26 4.06
N LEU A 47 -4.14 -14.79 2.84
CA LEU A 47 -4.05 -14.00 1.59
C LEU A 47 -5.42 -13.46 1.13
N HIS A 48 -6.50 -13.88 1.79
CA HIS A 48 -7.83 -13.41 1.45
C HIS A 48 -7.96 -11.90 1.77
N PRO A 49 -8.57 -11.11 0.87
CA PRO A 49 -8.69 -9.66 1.05
C PRO A 49 -9.30 -9.24 2.38
N ASN A 50 -10.24 -10.01 2.94
CA ASN A 50 -10.80 -9.70 4.26
C ASN A 50 -9.72 -9.71 5.35
N ILE A 51 -8.94 -10.78 5.47
CA ILE A 51 -7.90 -10.89 6.51
C ILE A 51 -6.82 -9.82 6.31
N LEU A 52 -6.42 -9.59 5.06
CA LEU A 52 -5.44 -8.55 4.73
C LEU A 52 -5.99 -7.14 5.02
N CYS A 53 -7.26 -6.85 4.73
CA CYS A 53 -7.87 -5.56 5.09
C CYS A 53 -7.83 -5.34 6.60
N LEU A 54 -8.14 -6.36 7.40
CA LEU A 54 -8.05 -6.27 8.86
C LEU A 54 -6.61 -5.95 9.30
N LYS A 55 -5.62 -6.70 8.80
CA LYS A 55 -4.19 -6.44 9.07
C LYS A 55 -3.83 -4.98 8.78
N TYR A 56 -4.20 -4.47 7.60
CA TYR A 56 -3.82 -3.12 7.19
C TYR A 56 -4.58 -2.02 7.95
N LEU A 57 -5.86 -2.23 8.30
CA LEU A 57 -6.60 -1.32 9.17
C LEU A 57 -5.93 -1.20 10.55
N MET A 58 -5.50 -2.32 11.12
CA MET A 58 -4.74 -2.35 12.37
C MET A 58 -3.40 -1.62 12.21
N GLU A 59 -2.68 -1.89 11.12
CA GLU A 59 -1.36 -1.31 10.87
C GLU A 59 -1.40 0.22 10.70
N VAL A 60 -2.45 0.77 10.10
CA VAL A 60 -2.60 2.23 9.93
C VAL A 60 -3.49 2.89 10.98
N ASN A 61 -3.75 2.21 12.10
CA ASN A 61 -4.48 2.77 13.24
C ASN A 61 -5.87 3.32 12.85
N LEU A 62 -6.61 2.59 12.01
CA LEU A 62 -7.97 2.96 11.61
C LEU A 62 -9.01 2.23 12.49
N PRO A 63 -10.26 2.76 12.59
CA PRO A 63 -11.31 2.13 13.38
C PRO A 63 -11.73 0.76 12.86
N ASP A 64 -11.98 -0.17 13.79
CA ASP A 64 -12.33 -1.56 13.47
C ASP A 64 -13.69 -1.68 12.74
N GLU A 65 -14.59 -0.72 12.97
CA GLU A 65 -15.89 -0.66 12.29
C GLU A 65 -15.74 -0.55 10.75
N MET A 66 -14.62 -0.03 10.25
CA MET A 66 -14.31 0.03 8.82
C MET A 66 -14.20 -1.36 8.19
N TYR A 67 -13.83 -2.38 8.96
CA TYR A 67 -13.67 -3.75 8.47
C TYR A 67 -14.98 -4.32 7.91
N SER A 68 -16.10 -4.05 8.56
CA SER A 68 -17.41 -4.49 8.09
C SER A 68 -17.74 -3.93 6.68
N LEU A 69 -17.32 -2.70 6.42
CA LEU A 69 -17.50 -2.02 5.14
C LEU A 69 -16.55 -2.56 4.07
N THR A 70 -15.29 -2.86 4.42
CA THR A 70 -14.36 -3.48 3.47
C THR A 70 -14.88 -4.85 3.02
N CYS A 71 -15.38 -5.67 3.95
CA CYS A 71 -16.02 -6.96 3.61
C CYS A 71 -17.24 -6.80 2.69
N GLN A 72 -18.08 -5.78 2.91
CA GLN A 72 -19.20 -5.50 2.00
C GLN A 72 -18.73 -5.13 0.60
N VAL A 73 -17.71 -4.28 0.47
CA VAL A 73 -17.14 -3.89 -0.83
C VAL A 73 -16.51 -5.09 -1.54
N VAL A 74 -15.83 -5.99 -0.82
CA VAL A 74 -15.28 -7.24 -1.37
C VAL A 74 -16.40 -8.09 -1.98
N LYS A 75 -17.50 -8.30 -1.23
CA LYS A 75 -18.67 -9.05 -1.71
C LYS A 75 -19.33 -8.39 -2.92
N MET A 76 -19.48 -7.06 -2.93
CA MET A 76 -20.09 -6.34 -4.04
C MET A 76 -19.25 -6.32 -5.32
N THR A 77 -17.92 -6.43 -5.20
CA THR A 77 -16.99 -6.36 -6.34
C THR A 77 -16.60 -7.74 -6.89
N GLY A 78 -16.90 -8.83 -6.19
CA GLY A 78 -16.51 -10.19 -6.56
C GLY A 78 -15.00 -10.40 -6.53
N ILE A 79 -14.25 -9.58 -5.78
CA ILE A 79 -12.78 -9.68 -5.68
C ILE A 79 -12.38 -10.78 -4.67
N GLY A 80 -13.28 -11.16 -3.76
CA GLY A 80 -13.06 -12.26 -2.81
C GLY A 80 -13.34 -13.65 -3.39
N GLU A 81 -13.72 -13.76 -4.67
CA GLU A 81 -14.03 -15.05 -5.27
C GLU A 81 -12.75 -15.87 -5.53
N VAL A 82 -12.82 -17.18 -5.28
CA VAL A 82 -11.69 -18.10 -5.42
C VAL A 82 -11.06 -18.03 -6.81
N ASP A 83 -11.89 -17.96 -7.86
CA ASP A 83 -11.41 -17.86 -9.25
C ASP A 83 -10.65 -16.57 -9.54
N PHE A 84 -10.95 -15.49 -8.81
CA PHE A 84 -10.24 -14.23 -8.95
C PHE A 84 -8.93 -14.21 -8.15
N LEU A 85 -8.90 -14.88 -7.00
CA LEU A 85 -7.76 -14.88 -6.08
C LEU A 85 -6.72 -15.97 -6.40
N THR A 86 -7.12 -17.06 -7.02
CA THR A 86 -6.23 -18.21 -7.23
C THR A 86 -5.30 -17.98 -8.41
N PHE A 87 -4.00 -18.05 -8.16
CA PHE A 87 -3.00 -17.88 -9.21
C PHE A 87 -2.86 -19.16 -10.05
N ASP A 88 -3.05 -19.02 -11.35
CA ASP A 88 -2.85 -20.07 -12.34
C ASP A 88 -1.75 -19.65 -13.34
N PRO A 89 -0.54 -20.24 -13.25
CA PRO A 89 0.58 -19.93 -14.13
C PRO A 89 0.38 -20.36 -15.60
N ILE A 90 -0.47 -21.35 -15.84
CA ILE A 90 -0.62 -22.04 -17.15
C ILE A 90 -1.84 -21.47 -17.91
N ALA A 91 -2.81 -20.91 -17.19
CA ALA A 91 -3.95 -20.24 -17.82
C ALA A 91 -3.51 -19.10 -18.76
N LYS A 92 -4.23 -18.92 -19.88
CA LYS A 92 -4.00 -17.84 -20.88
C LYS A 92 -3.99 -16.42 -20.29
N MET A 93 -4.52 -16.26 -19.08
CA MET A 93 -4.52 -15.03 -18.29
C MET A 93 -3.74 -15.27 -17.00
N ALA A 94 -2.47 -15.66 -17.09
CA ALA A 94 -1.52 -15.75 -15.96
C ALA A 94 -1.31 -14.36 -15.33
N LYS A 95 -2.36 -13.84 -14.71
CA LYS A 95 -2.33 -12.69 -13.84
C LYS A 95 -2.21 -13.30 -12.45
N THR A 96 -1.01 -13.25 -11.90
CA THR A 96 -0.86 -13.27 -10.45
C THR A 96 -1.79 -12.22 -9.84
N VAL A 97 -2.10 -12.39 -8.56
CA VAL A 97 -2.97 -11.49 -7.82
C VAL A 97 -2.12 -10.72 -6.84
N LYS A 98 -2.18 -9.38 -6.89
CA LYS A 98 -1.46 -8.50 -5.95
C LYS A 98 -2.26 -8.37 -4.65
N TYR A 99 -2.30 -9.45 -3.84
CA TYR A 99 -3.19 -9.54 -2.67
C TYR A 99 -3.12 -8.33 -1.74
N ASP A 100 -1.91 -7.95 -1.33
CA ASP A 100 -1.69 -6.80 -0.44
C ASP A 100 -2.13 -5.47 -1.06
N VAL A 101 -1.80 -5.25 -2.34
CA VAL A 101 -2.17 -4.03 -3.07
C VAL A 101 -3.69 -3.93 -3.21
N GLN A 102 -4.35 -5.05 -3.48
CA GLN A 102 -5.81 -5.11 -3.58
C GLN A 102 -6.50 -4.84 -2.24
N ALA A 103 -6.03 -5.46 -1.16
CA ALA A 103 -6.56 -5.25 0.18
C ALA A 103 -6.44 -3.77 0.61
N VAL A 104 -5.30 -3.16 0.36
CA VAL A 104 -5.09 -1.73 0.60
C VAL A 104 -5.99 -0.87 -0.29
N ALA A 105 -6.08 -1.19 -1.58
CA ALA A 105 -6.95 -0.45 -2.50
C ALA A 105 -8.44 -0.50 -2.07
N LEU A 106 -8.90 -1.63 -1.51
CA LEU A 106 -10.23 -1.74 -0.90
C LEU A 106 -10.40 -0.78 0.29
N ILE A 107 -9.41 -0.69 1.19
CA ILE A 107 -9.44 0.25 2.32
C ILE A 107 -9.51 1.70 1.80
N VAL A 108 -8.71 2.04 0.78
CA VAL A 108 -8.73 3.38 0.18
C VAL A 108 -10.11 3.70 -0.41
N VAL A 109 -10.76 2.74 -1.10
CA VAL A 109 -12.13 2.93 -1.61
C VAL A 109 -13.12 3.15 -0.47
N VAL A 110 -13.02 2.41 0.64
CA VAL A 110 -13.90 2.61 1.80
C VAL A 110 -13.66 3.96 2.46
N LEU A 111 -12.41 4.40 2.60
CA LEU A 111 -12.08 5.75 3.09
C LEU A 111 -12.70 6.83 2.19
N LYS A 112 -12.63 6.67 0.87
CA LYS A 112 -13.32 7.58 -0.08
C LYS A 112 -14.85 7.54 0.08
N LEU A 113 -15.45 6.38 0.34
CA LEU A 113 -16.90 6.28 0.54
C LEU A 113 -17.34 7.00 1.82
N LEU A 114 -16.54 6.90 2.89
CA LEU A 114 -16.83 7.50 4.19
C LEU A 114 -16.56 9.01 4.23
N PHE A 115 -15.35 9.39 3.81
CA PHE A 115 -14.81 10.74 4.03
C PHE A 115 -14.70 11.57 2.77
N LEU A 116 -15.01 11.02 1.59
CA LEU A 116 -14.79 11.62 0.27
C LEU A 116 -13.32 11.86 -0.08
N LEU A 117 -12.48 12.26 0.88
CA LEU A 117 -11.08 12.64 0.70
C LEU A 117 -10.99 13.79 -0.30
N ASP A 118 -11.66 14.91 -0.04
CA ASP A 118 -11.75 16.09 -0.92
C ASP A 118 -11.19 17.38 -0.30
N ASP A 119 -10.37 17.24 0.73
CA ASP A 119 -9.78 18.31 1.56
C ASP A 119 -10.79 19.15 2.34
N ASN A 120 -12.08 18.81 2.31
CA ASN A 120 -13.13 19.59 2.98
C ASN A 120 -13.99 18.72 3.89
N LEU A 121 -14.59 17.66 3.34
CA LEU A 121 -15.57 16.84 4.04
C LEU A 121 -14.92 16.14 5.24
N GLU A 122 -13.75 15.54 5.08
CA GLU A 122 -13.02 14.88 6.17
C GLU A 122 -12.72 15.83 7.34
N TRP A 123 -12.37 17.09 7.06
CA TRP A 123 -12.05 18.10 8.07
C TRP A 123 -13.32 18.59 8.77
N SER A 124 -14.40 18.79 8.01
CA SER A 124 -15.70 19.16 8.57
C SER A 124 -16.28 18.07 9.49
N LEU A 125 -16.15 16.79 9.09
CA LEU A 125 -16.56 15.64 9.91
C LEU A 125 -15.69 15.53 11.16
N SER A 126 -14.39 15.84 11.06
CA SER A 126 -13.49 15.90 12.21
C SER A 126 -13.91 16.99 13.21
N SER A 127 -14.28 18.18 12.74
CA SER A 127 -14.80 19.25 13.62
C SER A 127 -16.11 18.86 14.31
N LEU A 128 -16.95 18.02 13.68
CA LEU A 128 -18.16 17.48 14.30
C LEU A 128 -17.82 16.40 15.34
N ALA A 129 -16.88 15.51 15.02
CA ALA A 129 -16.40 14.48 15.94
C ALA A 129 -15.76 15.10 17.19
N GLU A 130 -14.95 16.14 17.03
CA GLU A 130 -14.33 16.86 18.15
C GLU A 130 -15.38 17.45 19.09
N LYS A 131 -16.37 18.18 18.55
CA LYS A 131 -17.48 18.74 19.35
C LYS A 131 -18.30 17.67 20.06
N HIS A 132 -18.48 16.51 19.44
CA HIS A 132 -19.18 15.39 20.06
C HIS A 132 -18.36 14.78 21.20
N ASN A 133 -17.07 14.52 20.96
CA ASN A 133 -16.17 13.90 21.91
C ASN A 133 -15.90 14.78 23.14
N GLU A 134 -15.87 16.11 22.96
CA GLU A 134 -15.77 17.06 24.08
C GLU A 134 -17.01 17.03 24.98
N LYS A 135 -18.20 16.87 24.38
CA LYS A 135 -19.49 16.85 25.09
C LYS A 135 -19.77 15.49 25.75
N ASN A 136 -19.42 14.40 25.08
CA ASN A 136 -19.77 13.04 25.49
C ASN A 136 -18.51 12.23 25.84
N LYS A 137 -17.85 12.61 26.95
CA LYS A 137 -16.61 11.96 27.41
C LYS A 137 -16.79 10.51 27.88
N ASN A 138 -18.02 10.10 28.19
CA ASN A 138 -18.34 8.77 28.72
C ASN A 138 -18.71 7.76 27.63
N ASP A 139 -19.03 8.23 26.41
CA ASP A 139 -19.40 7.37 25.29
C ASP A 139 -18.17 7.03 24.43
N LYS A 140 -18.34 6.01 23.58
CA LYS A 140 -17.32 5.62 22.59
C LYS A 140 -16.96 6.84 21.71
N PRO A 141 -15.69 7.27 21.68
CA PRO A 141 -15.30 8.47 20.95
C PRO A 141 -15.54 8.29 19.46
N TRP A 142 -16.06 9.34 18.81
CA TRP A 142 -16.18 9.38 17.36
C TRP A 142 -14.79 9.52 16.74
N PHE A 143 -14.60 8.85 15.61
CA PHE A 143 -13.35 8.93 14.87
C PHE A 143 -13.11 10.36 14.33
N ASP A 144 -11.93 10.89 14.62
CA ASP A 144 -11.47 12.20 14.19
C ASP A 144 -10.34 12.02 13.16
N PHE A 145 -10.67 12.25 11.89
CA PHE A 145 -9.73 12.08 10.77
C PHE A 145 -8.54 13.04 10.87
N ARG A 146 -8.76 14.27 11.38
CA ARG A 146 -7.70 15.27 11.55
C ARG A 146 -6.67 14.82 12.59
N LYS A 147 -7.12 14.33 13.75
CA LYS A 147 -6.22 13.81 14.79
C LYS A 147 -5.48 12.57 14.30
N TRP A 148 -6.20 11.66 13.63
CA TRP A 148 -5.60 10.48 13.02
C TRP A 148 -4.52 10.85 11.99
N TYR A 149 -4.80 11.79 11.08
CA TYR A 149 -3.85 12.28 10.08
C TYR A 149 -2.58 12.82 10.73
N GLN A 150 -2.70 13.62 11.80
CA GLN A 150 -1.54 14.18 12.51
C GLN A 150 -0.66 13.09 13.14
N VAL A 151 -1.29 12.12 13.82
CA VAL A 151 -0.58 10.97 14.43
C VAL A 151 0.12 10.14 13.37
N MET A 152 -0.59 9.81 12.28
CA MET A 152 -0.03 9.01 11.19
C MET A 152 1.08 9.73 10.45
N LYS A 153 0.92 11.01 10.13
CA LYS A 153 1.94 11.80 9.43
C LYS A 153 3.25 11.83 10.23
N LYS A 154 3.18 12.17 11.52
CA LYS A 154 4.35 12.17 12.40
C LYS A 154 5.03 10.81 12.41
N THR A 155 4.25 9.74 12.56
CA THR A 155 4.78 8.37 12.64
C THR A 155 5.42 7.91 11.33
N VAL A 156 4.83 8.26 10.18
CA VAL A 156 5.39 7.97 8.86
C VAL A 156 6.67 8.73 8.63
N ASP A 157 6.72 10.02 8.94
CA ASP A 157 7.90 10.87 8.76
C ASP A 157 9.08 10.35 9.60
N GLU A 158 8.85 10.01 10.87
CA GLU A 158 9.85 9.39 11.75
C GLU A 158 10.38 8.06 11.18
N LYS A 159 9.49 7.21 10.67
CA LYS A 159 9.87 5.90 10.11
C LYS A 159 10.60 6.04 8.78
N LYS A 160 10.19 6.99 7.94
CA LYS A 160 10.84 7.30 6.68
C LYS A 160 12.27 7.80 6.92
N GLN A 161 12.46 8.71 7.87
CA GLN A 161 13.80 9.18 8.25
C GLN A 161 14.68 8.02 8.76
N LYS A 162 14.20 7.22 9.71
CA LYS A 162 14.94 6.05 10.22
C LYS A 162 15.29 5.06 9.10
N TRP A 163 14.40 4.90 8.13
CA TRP A 163 14.64 4.04 6.98
C TRP A 163 15.70 4.60 6.02
N GLU A 164 15.66 5.90 5.72
CA GLU A 164 16.68 6.56 4.90
C GLU A 164 18.06 6.48 5.57
N GLU A 165 18.13 6.69 6.88
CA GLU A 165 19.35 6.51 7.68
C GLU A 165 19.84 5.06 7.64
N ALA A 166 18.96 4.08 7.85
CA ALA A 166 19.32 2.66 7.79
C ALA A 166 19.80 2.25 6.40
N ARG A 167 19.15 2.77 5.35
CA ARG A 167 19.52 2.54 3.95
C ARG A 167 20.90 3.12 3.64
N ALA A 168 21.20 4.31 4.15
CA ALA A 168 22.52 4.93 4.02
C ALA A 168 23.61 4.16 4.79
N LYS A 169 23.27 3.59 5.95
CA LYS A 169 24.20 2.82 6.79
C LYS A 169 24.44 1.39 6.28
N TYR A 170 23.51 0.80 5.52
CA TYR A 170 23.60 -0.61 5.16
C TYR A 170 24.66 -0.88 4.07
N VAL A 171 25.61 -1.76 4.37
CA VAL A 171 26.67 -2.18 3.46
C VAL A 171 26.24 -3.44 2.70
N TRP A 172 25.72 -3.28 1.48
CA TRP A 172 25.30 -4.39 0.61
C TRP A 172 26.45 -5.12 -0.12
N LYS A 173 27.70 -4.69 0.13
CA LYS A 173 28.87 -5.36 -0.46
C LYS A 173 29.15 -6.65 0.31
N SER A 174 29.23 -7.76 -0.43
CA SER A 174 29.59 -9.07 0.11
C SER A 174 30.85 -9.00 0.97
N GLU A 175 30.89 -9.79 2.05
CA GLU A 175 32.07 -9.89 2.91
C GLU A 175 33.32 -10.28 2.10
N LYS A 176 33.14 -11.19 1.14
CA LYS A 176 34.18 -11.59 0.18
C LYS A 176 34.09 -10.70 -1.06
N PRO A 177 35.13 -9.91 -1.40
CA PRO A 177 35.09 -9.05 -2.58
C PRO A 177 35.09 -9.89 -3.86
N LEU A 178 34.26 -9.49 -4.83
CA LEU A 178 34.21 -10.10 -6.17
C LEU A 178 35.22 -9.42 -7.10
N TYR A 179 36.14 -10.17 -7.69
CA TYR A 179 37.21 -9.67 -8.56
C TYR A 179 37.13 -10.31 -9.95
N TYR A 180 37.60 -9.59 -10.98
CA TYR A 180 37.45 -9.99 -12.38
C TYR A 180 38.51 -11.04 -12.78
N SER A 181 39.74 -10.84 -12.30
CA SER A 181 40.88 -11.74 -12.51
C SER A 181 41.65 -11.98 -11.21
N SER A 182 42.45 -13.06 -11.15
CA SER A 182 43.36 -13.32 -10.03
C SER A 182 44.35 -12.18 -9.78
N VAL A 183 44.64 -11.38 -10.81
CA VAL A 183 45.53 -10.21 -10.77
C VAL A 183 44.89 -9.04 -10.02
N ASP A 184 43.56 -8.86 -10.14
CA ASP A 184 42.82 -7.78 -9.47
C ASP A 184 42.53 -8.07 -8.00
N LYS A 185 42.68 -9.33 -7.59
CA LYS A 185 42.42 -9.82 -6.23
C LYS A 185 43.10 -8.94 -5.17
N PRO A 186 44.44 -8.72 -5.17
CA PRO A 186 45.08 -7.89 -4.15
C PRO A 186 44.53 -6.45 -4.11
N VAL A 187 44.21 -5.85 -5.25
CA VAL A 187 43.66 -4.50 -5.33
C VAL A 187 42.25 -4.43 -4.73
N ALA A 188 41.40 -5.41 -5.04
CA ALA A 188 40.03 -5.49 -4.50
C ALA A 188 40.03 -5.67 -2.98
N TYR A 189 40.93 -6.49 -2.44
CA TYR A 189 41.09 -6.68 -1.00
C TYR A 189 41.62 -5.42 -0.31
N LYS A 190 42.66 -4.76 -0.84
CA LYS A 190 43.17 -3.49 -0.28
C LYS A 190 42.11 -2.40 -0.27
N LYS A 191 41.37 -2.21 -1.37
CA LYS A 191 40.27 -1.22 -1.42
C LYS A 191 39.20 -1.52 -0.37
N ARG A 192 38.86 -2.80 -0.14
CA ARG A 192 37.89 -3.20 0.88
C ARG A 192 38.39 -2.89 2.28
N GLU A 193 39.64 -3.22 2.57
CA GLU A 193 40.29 -2.95 3.86
C GLU A 193 40.32 -1.45 4.17
N MET A 194 40.67 -0.61 3.18
CA MET A 194 40.61 0.85 3.32
C MET A 194 39.19 1.35 3.62
N VAL A 195 38.16 0.82 2.93
CA VAL A 195 36.75 1.21 3.18
C VAL A 195 36.33 0.82 4.60
N VAL A 196 36.68 -0.39 5.07
CA VAL A 196 36.35 -0.83 6.43
C VAL A 196 37.06 0.04 7.46
N ASN A 197 38.33 0.37 7.24
CA ASN A 197 39.07 1.25 8.14
C ASN A 197 38.47 2.66 8.20
N LEU A 198 38.14 3.25 7.04
CA LEU A 198 37.45 4.55 6.98
C LEU A 198 36.09 4.50 7.69
N GLN A 199 35.28 3.47 7.45
CA GLN A 199 34.01 3.30 8.14
C GLN A 199 34.19 3.22 9.65
N LYS A 200 35.22 2.51 10.14
CA LYS A 200 35.55 2.45 11.55
C LYS A 200 35.93 3.82 12.11
N GLN A 201 36.79 4.56 11.41
CA GLN A 201 37.18 5.92 11.82
C GLN A 201 35.99 6.89 11.84
N PHE A 202 35.13 6.87 10.82
CA PHE A 202 33.92 7.67 10.81
C PHE A 202 32.93 7.27 11.91
N SER A 203 32.79 5.97 12.20
CA SER A 203 31.93 5.51 13.29
C SER A 203 32.45 5.89 14.68
N THR A 204 33.75 6.13 14.84
CA THR A 204 34.32 6.64 16.09
C THR A 204 34.09 8.15 16.25
N LEU A 205 33.94 8.88 15.14
CA LEU A 205 33.72 10.33 15.12
C LEU A 205 32.24 10.72 15.23
N VAL A 206 31.34 9.86 14.79
CA VAL A 206 29.90 10.02 14.97
C VAL A 206 29.54 9.34 16.29
N ASP A 207 29.13 10.11 17.29
CA ASP A 207 28.74 9.60 18.61
C ASP A 207 27.93 8.29 18.50
N LEU A 208 28.31 7.31 19.32
CA LEU A 208 27.73 5.97 19.38
C LEU A 208 26.20 6.07 19.33
N THR A 209 25.63 5.82 18.15
CA THR A 209 24.19 5.68 18.03
C THR A 209 23.84 4.40 18.78
N PRO A 210 22.97 4.45 19.81
CA PRO A 210 22.72 3.31 20.66
C PRO A 210 22.27 2.14 19.79
N THR A 211 22.96 1.02 19.97
CA THR A 211 22.63 -0.27 19.35
C THR A 211 21.24 -0.63 19.82
N THR A 212 20.24 -0.24 19.03
CA THR A 212 18.85 -0.52 19.35
C THR A 212 18.71 -2.03 19.33
N GLU A 213 18.27 -2.60 20.45
CA GLU A 213 18.04 -4.04 20.55
C GLU A 213 17.28 -4.53 19.32
N LYS A 214 17.73 -5.66 18.76
CA LYS A 214 17.05 -6.30 17.62
C LYS A 214 15.66 -6.71 18.09
N LYS A 215 14.68 -5.81 17.91
CA LYS A 215 13.27 -6.11 18.12
C LYS A 215 12.94 -7.37 17.31
N LYS A 216 12.14 -8.27 17.91
CA LYS A 216 11.67 -9.48 17.24
C LYS A 216 11.08 -9.10 15.87
N PRO A 217 11.29 -9.93 14.83
CA PRO A 217 10.72 -9.64 13.53
C PRO A 217 9.20 -9.58 13.66
N SER A 218 8.63 -8.40 13.46
CA SER A 218 7.19 -8.18 13.39
C SER A 218 6.82 -7.93 11.93
N SER A 219 5.68 -8.47 11.51
CA SER A 219 5.10 -8.15 10.20
C SER A 219 4.51 -6.75 10.15
N PHE A 220 4.21 -6.13 11.31
CA PHE A 220 3.69 -4.78 11.43
C PHE A 220 4.84 -3.77 11.47
N GLN A 221 4.77 -2.75 10.61
CA GLN A 221 5.72 -1.64 10.61
C GLN A 221 5.42 -0.62 11.72
N PHE A 222 4.15 -0.49 12.09
CA PHE A 222 3.65 0.37 13.15
C PHE A 222 3.04 -0.49 14.26
N ASN A 223 3.43 -0.21 15.51
CA ASN A 223 2.85 -0.83 16.69
C ASN A 223 2.05 0.23 17.44
N TRP A 224 0.79 -0.09 17.75
CA TRP A 224 -0.16 0.81 18.40
C TRP A 224 -0.68 0.26 19.75
N ILE A 225 0.00 -0.76 20.28
CA ILE A 225 -0.36 -1.42 21.55
C ILE A 225 -0.05 -0.48 22.72
N GLU A 226 -0.85 -0.59 23.79
CA GLU A 226 -0.86 0.19 25.05
C GLU A 226 0.49 0.39 25.75
N GLU A 227 1.54 -0.35 25.38
CA GLU A 227 2.89 -0.16 25.94
C GLU A 227 3.55 1.16 25.50
N ASP A 228 3.10 1.78 24.40
CA ASP A 228 3.48 3.15 24.00
C ASP A 228 2.38 4.14 24.46
N THR A 229 2.38 4.50 25.75
CA THR A 229 1.40 5.44 26.36
C THR A 229 1.34 6.82 25.69
N ASP A 230 2.33 7.17 24.85
CA ASP A 230 2.44 8.46 24.16
C ASP A 230 1.67 8.53 22.83
N ARG A 231 1.12 7.42 22.32
CA ARG A 231 0.50 7.35 20.98
C ARG A 231 -0.99 7.10 21.07
N THR A 232 -1.79 8.01 20.50
CA THR A 232 -3.24 7.88 20.44
C THR A 232 -3.64 6.71 19.53
N CYS A 233 -4.33 5.73 20.11
CA CYS A 233 -4.92 4.62 19.40
C CYS A 233 -6.35 4.98 18.98
N PHE A 234 -6.71 4.74 17.72
CA PHE A 234 -8.05 4.97 17.16
C PHE A 234 -8.83 3.66 16.95
N HIS A 235 -8.24 2.52 17.30
CA HIS A 235 -8.99 1.26 17.43
C HIS A 235 -10.11 1.44 18.45
N GLY A 236 -11.28 0.87 18.19
CA GLY A 236 -12.45 1.11 19.02
C GLY A 236 -13.04 2.54 18.95
N HIS A 237 -12.67 3.40 18.01
CA HIS A 237 -13.45 4.62 17.74
C HIS A 237 -14.71 4.32 16.93
N SER A 238 -15.78 5.09 17.14
CA SER A 238 -17.06 4.93 16.46
C SER A 238 -17.12 5.69 15.14
N LEU A 239 -17.70 5.08 14.11
CA LEU A 239 -18.01 5.69 12.82
C LEU A 239 -19.43 6.25 12.74
N GLN A 240 -20.20 6.24 13.84
CA GLN A 240 -21.57 6.81 13.89
C GLN A 240 -21.63 8.30 13.53
N GLY A 241 -20.53 9.04 13.71
CA GLY A 241 -20.42 10.42 13.24
C GLY A 241 -20.54 10.55 11.71
N VAL A 242 -20.19 9.51 10.97
CA VAL A 242 -20.07 9.48 9.50
C VAL A 242 -21.17 8.64 8.85
N LEU A 243 -21.65 7.61 9.56
CA LEU A 243 -22.72 6.72 9.12
C LEU A 243 -24.09 7.23 9.60
N LYS A 244 -25.12 7.01 8.79
CA LYS A 244 -26.53 7.12 9.17
C LYS A 244 -27.11 5.72 9.15
N GLU A 245 -27.67 5.30 10.28
CA GLU A 245 -28.49 4.09 10.32
C GLU A 245 -29.83 4.37 9.62
N LYS A 246 -30.16 3.57 8.60
CA LYS A 246 -31.49 3.56 8.01
C LYS A 246 -31.94 2.10 7.89
N GLY A 247 -32.67 1.62 8.89
CA GLY A 247 -33.09 0.22 9.00
C GLY A 247 -31.90 -0.73 9.17
N GLN A 248 -31.85 -1.83 8.42
CA GLN A 248 -30.74 -2.80 8.44
C GLN A 248 -29.50 -2.37 7.61
N SER A 249 -29.53 -1.18 6.99
CA SER A 249 -28.43 -0.71 6.12
C SER A 249 -27.74 0.53 6.69
N LEU A 250 -26.41 0.49 6.73
CA LEU A 250 -25.55 1.63 7.05
C LEU A 250 -25.36 2.46 5.77
N LEU A 251 -25.95 3.65 5.74
CA LEU A 251 -25.75 4.61 4.65
C LEU A 251 -24.71 5.63 5.08
N THR A 252 -23.71 5.89 4.23
CA THR A 252 -22.81 7.01 4.46
C THR A 252 -23.62 8.31 4.44
N LYS A 253 -23.26 9.28 5.29
CA LYS A 253 -23.89 10.61 5.26
C LYS A 253 -23.72 11.33 3.93
N ASN A 254 -22.76 10.87 3.11
CA ASN A 254 -22.42 11.43 1.82
C ASN A 254 -23.13 10.74 0.65
N SER A 255 -23.80 11.52 -0.19
CA SER A 255 -24.46 11.05 -1.42
C SER A 255 -23.60 11.22 -2.68
N LEU A 256 -22.50 11.97 -2.59
CA LEU A 256 -21.61 12.32 -3.68
C LEU A 256 -20.31 11.51 -3.57
N TYR A 257 -19.93 10.82 -4.64
CA TYR A 257 -18.66 10.10 -4.75
C TYR A 257 -17.96 10.57 -6.01
N TRP A 258 -16.73 11.08 -5.88
CA TRP A 258 -15.91 11.42 -7.04
C TRP A 258 -15.11 10.20 -7.50
N LEU A 259 -15.22 9.89 -8.79
CA LEU A 259 -14.49 8.81 -9.42
C LEU A 259 -13.07 9.29 -9.75
N SER A 260 -12.07 8.50 -9.39
CA SER A 260 -10.66 8.81 -9.64
C SER A 260 -10.33 8.91 -11.14
N THR A 261 -11.08 8.21 -11.97
CA THR A 261 -10.81 8.11 -13.41
C THR A 261 -11.58 9.19 -14.19
N GLN A 262 -11.05 10.40 -14.31
CA GLN A 262 -11.66 11.42 -15.19
C GLN A 262 -11.37 11.16 -16.68
N LYS A 263 -10.23 10.53 -17.02
CA LYS A 263 -9.84 10.15 -18.39
C LYS A 263 -9.16 8.77 -18.40
N PHE A 264 -9.83 7.76 -18.93
CA PHE A 264 -9.17 6.47 -19.20
C PHE A 264 -8.14 6.65 -20.31
N CYS A 265 -7.01 5.97 -20.18
CA CYS A 265 -5.99 5.97 -21.24
C CYS A 265 -6.61 5.39 -22.54
N ARG A 266 -6.21 5.90 -23.72
CA ARG A 266 -6.72 5.41 -25.02
C ARG A 266 -6.39 3.93 -25.19
N SER A 267 -7.13 3.23 -26.07
CA SER A 267 -7.10 1.76 -26.26
C SER A 267 -5.73 1.12 -26.53
N TYR A 268 -4.69 1.90 -26.83
CA TYR A 268 -3.32 1.42 -27.08
C TYR A 268 -2.40 1.52 -25.85
N CYS A 269 -2.92 1.95 -24.72
CA CYS A 269 -2.19 2.16 -23.48
C CYS A 269 -2.40 1.00 -22.51
N LYS A 270 -1.32 0.52 -21.89
CA LYS A 270 -1.38 -0.57 -20.90
C LYS A 270 -1.97 -0.15 -19.55
N HIS A 271 -1.97 1.16 -19.26
CA HIS A 271 -2.49 1.72 -18.01
C HIS A 271 -3.99 2.01 -18.11
N VAL A 272 -4.72 1.75 -17.02
CA VAL A 272 -6.15 2.06 -16.92
C VAL A 272 -6.37 3.58 -16.86
N THR A 273 -5.50 4.31 -16.16
CA THR A 273 -5.57 5.77 -15.97
C THR A 273 -4.23 6.46 -16.11
N THR A 274 -4.26 7.76 -16.43
CA THR A 274 -3.10 8.65 -16.27
C THR A 274 -3.04 9.12 -14.82
N TYR A 275 -2.05 8.66 -14.07
CA TYR A 275 -1.77 9.16 -12.73
C TYR A 275 -1.06 10.51 -12.84
N GLU A 276 -1.68 11.56 -12.30
CA GLU A 276 -1.11 12.89 -12.23
C GLU A 276 -1.43 13.47 -10.85
N GLU A 277 -0.39 13.62 -10.03
CA GLU A 277 -0.54 13.94 -8.61
C GLU A 277 -1.29 15.26 -8.38
N SER A 278 -1.02 16.26 -9.22
CA SER A 278 -1.63 17.60 -9.18
C SER A 278 -3.16 17.61 -9.27
N ASN A 279 -3.77 16.56 -9.81
CA ASN A 279 -5.22 16.47 -9.97
C ASN A 279 -5.94 15.90 -8.74
N PHE A 280 -5.19 15.46 -7.73
CA PHE A 280 -5.73 14.83 -6.53
C PHE A 280 -5.71 15.78 -5.33
N SER A 281 -6.71 15.62 -4.44
CA SER A 281 -6.74 16.26 -3.13
C SER A 281 -5.56 15.82 -2.25
N LEU A 282 -5.15 16.70 -1.34
CA LEU A 282 -4.00 16.47 -0.45
C LEU A 282 -4.26 15.30 0.50
N SER A 283 -5.47 15.17 1.02
CA SER A 283 -5.89 14.02 1.83
C SER A 283 -5.80 12.71 1.05
N TYR A 284 -6.25 12.68 -0.21
CA TYR A 284 -6.17 11.48 -1.01
C TYR A 284 -4.71 11.12 -1.35
N GLN A 285 -3.89 12.11 -1.72
CA GLN A 285 -2.46 11.92 -1.92
C GLN A 285 -1.77 11.38 -0.67
N PHE A 286 -2.11 11.92 0.51
CA PHE A 286 -1.57 11.43 1.77
C PHE A 286 -1.91 9.95 2.00
N ILE A 287 -3.18 9.57 1.82
CA ILE A 287 -3.60 8.16 1.96
C ILE A 287 -2.84 7.26 0.99
N LEU A 288 -2.73 7.65 -0.29
CA LEU A 288 -1.97 6.88 -1.27
C LEU A 288 -0.49 6.75 -0.87
N ASN A 289 0.13 7.84 -0.43
CA ASN A 289 1.55 7.85 -0.02
C ASN A 289 1.80 7.04 1.26
N LEU A 290 0.89 7.10 2.24
CA LEU A 290 0.94 6.29 3.46
C LEU A 290 0.98 4.80 3.12
N PHE A 291 0.04 4.34 2.32
CA PHE A 291 -0.04 2.92 1.96
C PHE A 291 1.05 2.49 0.96
N SER A 292 1.47 3.40 0.08
CA SER A 292 2.59 3.15 -0.83
C SER A 292 3.91 2.99 -0.07
N PHE A 293 4.12 3.80 0.97
CA PHE A 293 5.25 3.65 1.88
C PHE A 293 5.20 2.29 2.60
N LEU A 294 4.03 1.91 3.09
CA LEU A 294 3.81 0.64 3.79
C LEU A 294 4.16 -0.57 2.91
N LEU A 295 3.63 -0.60 1.69
CA LEU A 295 3.82 -1.69 0.73
C LEU A 295 5.15 -1.61 -0.04
N ARG A 296 5.86 -0.48 0.05
CA ARG A 296 7.06 -0.15 -0.73
C ARG A 296 6.82 -0.19 -2.24
N ILE A 297 5.68 0.32 -2.66
CA ILE A 297 5.28 0.41 -4.07
C ILE A 297 5.14 1.87 -4.50
N LYS A 298 5.03 2.11 -5.81
CA LYS A 298 4.71 3.44 -6.34
C LYS A 298 3.22 3.75 -6.13
N ALA A 299 2.90 4.99 -5.75
CA ALA A 299 1.53 5.45 -5.55
C ALA A 299 0.66 5.33 -6.81
N SER A 300 1.25 5.44 -7.99
CA SER A 300 0.58 5.23 -9.27
C SER A 300 0.00 3.80 -9.42
N LEU A 301 0.72 2.78 -8.95
CA LEU A 301 0.28 1.38 -9.00
C LEU A 301 -0.91 1.15 -8.06
N LEU A 302 -0.83 1.71 -6.85
CA LEU A 302 -1.93 1.64 -5.91
C LEU A 302 -3.19 2.34 -6.45
N HIS A 303 -3.01 3.51 -7.05
CA HIS A 303 -4.10 4.27 -7.65
C HIS A 303 -4.77 3.54 -8.82
N GLU A 304 -3.99 2.81 -9.63
CA GLU A 304 -4.53 1.98 -10.71
C GLU A 304 -5.43 0.86 -10.16
N GLU A 305 -5.02 0.19 -9.10
CA GLU A 305 -5.85 -0.83 -8.43
C GLU A 305 -7.12 -0.22 -7.80
N VAL A 306 -7.01 0.94 -7.14
CA VAL A 306 -8.19 1.68 -6.64
C VAL A 306 -9.18 1.97 -7.76
N SER A 307 -8.68 2.42 -8.92
CA SER A 307 -9.49 2.70 -10.11
C SER A 307 -10.18 1.45 -10.68
N LEU A 308 -9.53 0.29 -10.62
CA LEU A 308 -10.11 -0.99 -11.04
C LEU A 308 -11.26 -1.43 -10.11
N ILE A 309 -11.09 -1.27 -8.79
CA ILE A 309 -12.13 -1.57 -7.79
C ILE A 309 -13.32 -0.62 -7.97
N GLU A 310 -13.07 0.68 -8.09
CA GLU A 310 -14.12 1.68 -8.34
C GLU A 310 -14.93 1.36 -9.61
N LYS A 311 -14.26 0.89 -10.66
CA LYS A 311 -14.93 0.48 -11.90
C LYS A 311 -15.85 -0.72 -11.71
N LYS A 312 -15.43 -1.71 -10.90
CA LYS A 312 -16.29 -2.86 -10.55
C LYS A 312 -17.47 -2.40 -9.70
N LEU A 313 -17.23 -1.60 -8.66
CA LEU A 313 -18.24 -1.12 -7.73
C LEU A 313 -19.29 -0.21 -8.40
N PHE A 314 -18.85 0.73 -9.24
CA PHE A 314 -19.70 1.70 -9.93
C PHE A 314 -19.98 1.34 -11.40
N LYS A 315 -19.95 0.04 -11.76
CA LYS A 315 -20.16 -0.45 -13.14
C LYS A 315 -21.38 0.20 -13.81
N LYS A 316 -22.50 0.37 -13.09
CA LYS A 316 -23.72 1.03 -13.59
C LYS A 316 -23.46 2.46 -14.07
N LYS A 317 -22.73 3.28 -13.30
CA LYS A 317 -22.40 4.67 -13.67
C LYS A 317 -21.56 4.72 -14.95
N TYR A 318 -20.51 3.89 -15.06
CA TYR A 318 -19.67 3.81 -16.27
C TYR A 318 -20.42 3.31 -17.51
N THR A 319 -21.35 2.38 -17.34
CA THR A 319 -22.13 1.82 -18.46
C THR A 319 -23.11 2.86 -19.02
N ILE A 320 -23.69 3.71 -18.16
CA ILE A 320 -24.55 4.83 -18.56
C ILE A 320 -23.75 5.91 -19.31
N THR A 321 -22.54 6.24 -18.84
CA THR A 321 -21.68 7.22 -19.52
C THR A 321 -21.27 6.75 -20.91
N LYS A 322 -20.98 5.45 -21.09
CA LYS A 322 -20.73 4.85 -22.42
C LYS A 322 -21.95 4.91 -23.34
N LYS A 323 -23.16 4.65 -22.82
CA LYS A 323 -24.40 4.80 -23.61
C LYS A 323 -24.63 6.25 -24.04
N LYS A 324 -24.41 7.23 -23.16
CA LYS A 324 -24.52 8.66 -23.50
C LYS A 324 -23.50 9.11 -24.55
N SER A 325 -22.23 8.68 -24.46
CA SER A 325 -21.21 9.01 -25.46
C SER A 325 -21.39 8.30 -26.81
N SER A 326 -22.01 7.11 -26.82
CA SER A 326 -22.38 6.42 -28.06
C SER A 326 -23.59 7.06 -28.76
N ARG A 327 -24.54 7.63 -28.02
CA ARG A 327 -25.69 8.35 -28.58
C ARG A 327 -25.29 9.74 -29.11
N SER A 328 -24.33 10.44 -28.47
CA SER A 328 -23.85 11.73 -28.99
C SER A 328 -23.04 11.61 -30.28
N LYS A 329 -22.48 10.43 -30.59
CA LYS A 329 -21.82 10.15 -31.89
C LYS A 329 -22.77 9.81 -33.04
N LYS A 330 -24.09 9.66 -32.79
CA LYS A 330 -25.08 9.33 -33.83
C LYS A 330 -25.81 10.53 -34.45
N VAL A 331 -25.45 11.77 -34.10
CA VAL A 331 -26.01 12.97 -34.73
C VAL A 331 -24.89 13.83 -35.31
N ARG A 332 -24.33 13.37 -36.42
CA ARG A 332 -23.71 14.18 -37.47
C ARG A 332 -23.83 13.38 -38.76
N ARG A 333 -24.94 13.58 -39.46
CA ARG A 333 -25.08 13.42 -40.90
C ARG A 333 -25.81 14.64 -41.40
#